data_AF-A0ABD5DDQ8-F1
#
_entry.id   AF-A0ABD5DDQ8-F1
#
_cell.length_a   1.000
_cell.length_b   1.000
_cell.length_c   1.000
_cell.angle_alpha   90.00
_cell.angle_beta   90.00
_cell.angle_gamma   90.00
#
_symmetry.space_group_name_H-M   'P 1'
#
loop_
_entity.id
_entity.type
_entity.pdbx_description
1 polymer ?
#
loop_
_entity_poly.entity_id
_entity_poly.type
_entity_poly.pdbx_seq_one_letter_code
_entity_poly.pdbx_strand_id
1 'polypeptide(L)'
;MKEVKRVLVGPLIANNPIALQVLGVCSALAVTTKLETAFVMTIAVTLVTAFSSMFISMIRHHIPNSVRIIVQMAIIASLVIVVDQLLRAFAYETSK
;
A
#
# COMPACT_ATOMS: atom_id res chain seq x y z
N MET A 1 -10.99 1.99 34.29
CA MET A 1 -11.46 2.58 33.00
C MET A 1 -10.44 3.49 32.30
N LYS A 2 -9.44 4.10 32.98
CA LYS A 2 -8.41 4.94 32.30
C LYS A 2 -7.45 4.15 31.38
N GLU A 3 -7.14 2.90 31.72
CA GLU A 3 -6.20 2.06 30.95
C GLU A 3 -6.72 1.68 29.56
N VAL A 4 -7.99 1.25 29.43
CA VAL A 4 -8.57 0.87 28.12
C VAL A 4 -8.56 2.04 27.12
N LYS A 5 -8.81 3.27 27.60
CA LYS A 5 -8.76 4.48 26.77
C LYS A 5 -7.31 4.82 26.35
N ARG A 6 -6.31 4.51 27.17
CA ARG A 6 -4.89 4.68 26.83
C ARG A 6 -4.42 3.65 25.79
N VAL A 7 -4.91 2.41 25.87
CA VAL A 7 -4.61 1.36 24.89
C VAL A 7 -5.32 1.60 23.55
N LEU A 8 -6.55 2.15 23.55
CA LEU A 8 -7.25 2.51 22.31
C LEU A 8 -6.74 3.81 21.67
N VAL A 9 -6.46 4.85 22.46
CA VAL A 9 -6.11 6.20 21.94
C VAL A 9 -4.60 6.42 21.83
N GLY A 10 -3.80 5.66 22.59
CA GLY A 10 -2.34 5.67 22.53
C GLY A 10 -1.74 5.36 21.14
N PRO A 11 -2.22 4.35 20.39
CA PRO A 11 -1.73 4.08 19.04
C PRO A 11 -2.23 5.09 17.98
N LEU A 12 -3.40 5.70 18.18
CA LEU A 12 -3.92 6.70 17.23
C LEU A 12 -3.19 8.05 17.29
N ILE A 13 -2.85 8.52 18.50
CA ILE A 13 -2.33 9.88 18.71
C ILE A 13 -0.84 9.90 19.07
N ALA A 14 -0.36 8.95 19.89
CA ALA A 14 0.99 8.99 20.44
C ALA A 14 1.99 8.04 19.75
N ASN A 15 1.53 7.05 18.98
CA ASN A 15 2.40 6.08 18.29
C ASN A 15 2.01 5.85 16.82
N ASN A 16 1.35 6.82 16.17
CA ASN A 16 1.02 6.67 14.76
C ASN A 16 2.28 6.93 13.89
N PRO A 17 2.86 5.89 13.27
CA PRO A 17 4.11 6.03 12.50
C PRO A 17 3.96 6.94 11.28
N ILE A 18 2.73 7.16 10.80
CA ILE A 18 2.45 8.09 9.69
C ILE A 18 2.68 9.55 10.12
N ALA A 19 2.25 9.90 11.33
CA ALA A 19 2.34 11.26 11.85
C ALA A 19 3.69 11.58 12.50
N LEU A 20 4.29 10.61 13.20
CA LEU A 20 5.55 10.81 13.94
C LEU A 20 6.80 10.44 13.13
N GLN A 21 6.72 9.42 12.28
CA GLN A 21 7.87 8.88 11.53
C GLN A 21 7.83 9.26 10.04
N VAL A 22 6.78 9.96 9.61
CA VAL A 22 6.57 10.40 8.21
C VAL A 22 6.64 9.24 7.22
N LEU A 23 6.36 8.02 7.69
CA LEU A 23 6.36 6.82 6.84
C LEU A 23 5.06 6.82 6.01
N GLY A 24 5.17 6.96 4.68
CA GLY A 24 4.02 6.92 3.77
C GLY A 24 3.37 8.27 3.43
N VAL A 25 4.03 9.41 3.73
CA VAL A 25 3.48 10.74 3.42
C VAL A 25 3.25 10.98 1.92
N CYS A 26 4.12 10.44 1.06
CA CYS A 26 4.02 10.62 -0.39
C CYS A 26 2.75 9.97 -0.95
N SER A 27 2.46 8.74 -0.53
CA SER A 27 1.26 8.02 -0.92
C SER A 27 0.01 8.70 -0.34
N ALA A 28 0.06 9.12 0.93
CA ALA A 28 -1.06 9.81 1.58
C ALA A 28 -1.46 11.10 0.85
N LEU A 29 -0.48 11.97 0.54
CA LEU A 29 -0.73 13.22 -0.18
C LEU A 29 -1.27 12.98 -1.59
N ALA A 30 -0.79 11.95 -2.29
CA ALA A 30 -1.19 11.65 -3.67
C ALA A 30 -2.69 11.28 -3.83
N VAL A 31 -3.32 10.64 -2.83
CA VAL A 31 -4.73 10.21 -2.89
C VAL A 31 -5.72 11.18 -2.23
N THR A 32 -5.28 12.36 -1.77
CA THR A 32 -6.18 13.34 -1.10
C THR A 32 -7.10 14.11 -2.05
N THR A 33 -6.93 14.01 -3.37
CA THR A 33 -7.66 14.85 -4.34
C THR A 33 -9.13 14.48 -4.48
N LYS A 34 -9.47 13.19 -4.42
CA LYS A 34 -10.85 12.70 -4.50
C LYS A 34 -11.05 11.45 -3.65
N LEU A 35 -12.14 11.42 -2.89
CA LEU A 35 -12.47 10.28 -2.03
C LEU A 35 -12.79 9.01 -2.85
N GLU A 36 -13.46 9.18 -3.99
CA GLU A 36 -13.84 8.08 -4.87
C GLU A 36 -12.61 7.36 -5.46
N THR A 37 -11.62 8.11 -5.95
CA THR A 37 -10.38 7.53 -6.47
C THR A 37 -9.52 6.92 -5.36
N ALA A 38 -9.48 7.53 -4.18
CA ALA A 38 -8.76 6.98 -3.02
C ALA A 38 -9.31 5.61 -2.59
N PHE A 39 -10.63 5.45 -2.61
CA PHE A 39 -11.28 4.19 -2.27
C PHE A 39 -10.94 3.09 -3.29
N VAL A 40 -11.05 3.40 -4.58
CA VAL A 40 -10.72 2.46 -5.66
C VAL A 40 -9.24 2.06 -5.61
N MET A 41 -8.33 3.03 -5.44
CA MET A 41 -6.89 2.78 -5.33
C MET A 41 -6.55 1.89 -4.14
N THR A 42 -7.20 2.08 -2.99
CA THR A 42 -6.94 1.27 -1.79
C THR A 42 -7.36 -0.18 -1.99
N ILE A 43 -8.51 -0.42 -2.61
CA ILE A 43 -8.98 -1.79 -2.94
C ILE A 43 -8.04 -2.44 -3.95
N ALA A 44 -7.66 -1.71 -5.00
CA ALA A 44 -6.73 -2.19 -6.02
C ALA A 44 -5.38 -2.60 -5.42
N VAL A 45 -4.77 -1.73 -4.61
CA VAL A 45 -3.47 -2.01 -3.97
C VAL A 45 -3.57 -3.15 -2.96
N THR A 46 -4.69 -3.30 -2.25
CA THR A 46 -4.91 -4.43 -1.33
C THR A 46 -4.88 -5.77 -2.07
N LEU A 47 -5.57 -5.86 -3.20
CA LEU A 47 -5.56 -7.05 -4.04
C LEU A 47 -4.17 -7.32 -4.62
N VAL A 48 -3.51 -6.30 -5.16
CA VAL A 48 -2.14 -6.43 -5.70
C VAL A 48 -1.15 -6.91 -4.63
N THR A 49 -1.24 -6.38 -3.42
CA THR A 49 -0.36 -6.76 -2.31
C THR A 49 -0.59 -8.21 -1.89
N ALA A 50 -1.84 -8.67 -1.88
CA ALA A 50 -2.17 -10.07 -1.61
C ALA A 50 -1.56 -11.01 -2.66
N PHE A 51 -1.71 -10.69 -3.96
CA PHE A 51 -1.10 -11.47 -5.05
C PHE A 51 0.43 -11.42 -5.03
N SER A 52 1.01 -10.24 -4.83
CA SER A 52 2.47 -10.07 -4.75
C SER A 52 3.07 -10.93 -3.64
N SER A 53 2.41 -11.01 -2.48
CA SER A 53 2.85 -11.86 -1.36
C SER A 53 2.86 -13.35 -1.73
N MET A 54 1.92 -13.80 -2.56
CA MET A 54 1.88 -15.17 -3.08
C MET A 54 3.05 -15.45 -4.03
N PHE A 55 3.32 -14.55 -4.98
CA PHE A 55 4.45 -14.68 -5.91
C PHE A 55 5.80 -14.62 -5.19
N ILE A 56 5.97 -13.71 -4.23
CA ILE A 56 7.19 -13.57 -3.42
C ILE A 56 7.44 -14.83 -2.59
N SER A 57 6.39 -15.45 -2.05
CA SER A 57 6.50 -16.71 -1.30
C SER A 57 7.05 -17.84 -2.18
N MET A 58 6.58 -17.95 -3.42
CA MET A 58 7.01 -18.98 -4.37
C MET A 58 8.49 -18.83 -4.79
N ILE A 59 8.96 -17.60 -5.00
CA ILE A 59 10.32 -17.32 -5.52
C ILE A 59 11.35 -17.23 -4.37
N ARG A 60 10.91 -17.23 -3.11
CA ARG A 60 11.74 -17.05 -1.90
C ARG A 60 12.99 -17.94 -1.82
N HIS A 61 12.94 -19.16 -2.35
CA HIS A 61 14.04 -20.14 -2.28
C HIS A 61 15.14 -19.94 -3.32
N HIS A 62 14.89 -19.20 -4.41
CA HIS A 62 15.89 -18.94 -5.45
C HIS A 62 16.66 -17.63 -5.26
N ILE A 63 16.25 -16.77 -4.31
CA ILE A 63 16.80 -15.42 -4.18
C ILE A 63 17.88 -15.38 -3.08
N PRO A 64 19.15 -15.07 -3.41
CA PRO A 64 20.20 -14.84 -2.41
C PRO A 64 19.91 -13.58 -1.58
N ASN A 65 20.26 -13.60 -0.29
CA ASN A 65 19.80 -12.61 0.69
C ASN A 65 20.17 -11.15 0.36
N SER A 66 21.27 -10.93 -0.37
CA SER A 66 21.75 -9.59 -0.72
C SER A 66 20.82 -8.81 -1.66
N VAL A 67 19.97 -9.49 -2.44
CA VAL A 67 19.11 -8.86 -3.46
C VAL A 67 17.61 -8.97 -3.17
N ARG A 68 17.23 -9.49 -1.99
CA ARG A 68 15.83 -9.80 -1.64
C ARG A 68 14.91 -8.58 -1.69
N ILE A 69 15.35 -7.43 -1.16
CA ILE A 69 14.54 -6.20 -1.12
C ILE A 69 14.27 -5.65 -2.53
N ILE A 70 15.27 -5.69 -3.41
CA ILE A 70 15.17 -5.18 -4.78
C ILE A 70 14.16 -6.01 -5.58
N VAL A 71 14.25 -7.34 -5.49
CA VAL A 71 13.33 -8.25 -6.20
C VAL A 71 11.90 -8.08 -5.72
N GLN A 72 11.68 -7.97 -4.41
CA GLN A 72 10.35 -7.74 -3.84
C GLN A 72 9.75 -6.41 -4.31
N MET A 73 10.52 -5.32 -4.30
CA MET A 73 10.09 -4.03 -4.81
C MET A 73 9.77 -4.05 -6.31
N ALA A 74 10.56 -4.75 -7.12
CA ALA A 74 10.32 -4.86 -8.56
C ALA A 74 9.00 -5.61 -8.87
N ILE A 75 8.72 -6.69 -8.15
CA ILE A 75 7.46 -7.44 -8.29
C ILE A 75 6.27 -6.56 -7.90
N ILE A 76 6.33 -5.90 -6.74
CA ILE A 76 5.23 -5.03 -6.29
C ILE A 76 5.01 -3.88 -7.29
N ALA A 77 6.06 -3.20 -7.72
CA ALA A 77 5.97 -2.07 -8.64
C ALA A 77 5.39 -2.46 -10.00
N SER A 78 5.85 -3.56 -10.58
CA SER A 78 5.34 -4.03 -11.89
C SER A 78 3.85 -4.39 -11.84
N LEU A 79 3.39 -5.08 -10.79
CA LEU A 79 1.96 -5.41 -10.64
C LEU A 79 1.11 -4.15 -10.43
N VAL A 80 1.57 -3.19 -9.61
CA VAL A 80 0.84 -1.94 -9.37
C VAL A 80 0.72 -1.12 -10.65
N ILE A 81 1.76 -1.04 -11.48
CA ILE A 81 1.72 -0.31 -12.77
C ILE A 81 0.71 -0.93 -13.73
N VAL A 82 0.64 -2.26 -13.82
CA VAL A 82 -0.34 -2.94 -14.69
C VAL A 82 -1.76 -2.63 -14.23
N VAL A 83 -2.03 -2.64 -12.92
CA VAL A 83 -3.35 -2.32 -12.38
C VAL A 83 -3.71 -0.85 -12.57
N ASP A 84 -2.75 0.06 -12.39
CA ASP A 84 -2.94 1.50 -12.67
C ASP A 84 -3.32 1.74 -14.13
N GLN A 85 -2.63 1.06 -15.07
CA GLN A 85 -2.96 1.13 -16.49
C GLN A 85 -4.35 0.54 -16.81
N LEU A 86 -4.73 -0.57 -16.18
CA LEU A 86 -6.06 -1.17 -16.34
C LEU A 86 -7.16 -0.23 -15.84
N LEU A 87 -6.99 0.36 -14.65
CA LEU A 87 -7.92 1.34 -14.09
C LEU A 87 -8.10 2.54 -15.02
N ARG A 88 -7.01 3.03 -15.61
CA ARG A 88 -7.01 4.15 -16.56
C ARG A 88 -7.71 3.81 -17.89
N ALA A 89 -7.68 2.54 -18.31
CA ALA A 89 -8.32 2.06 -19.53
C ALA A 89 -9.83 1.78 -19.36
N PHE A 90 -10.26 1.31 -18.18
CA PHE A 90 -11.67 0.93 -17.92
C PHE A 90 -12.50 2.04 -17.25
N ALA A 91 -11.88 2.96 -16.51
CA ALA A 91 -12.60 3.97 -15.70
C ALA A 91 -12.34 5.41 -16.18
N TYR A 92 -12.46 5.67 -17.48
CA TYR A 92 -12.29 7.02 -18.05
C TYR A 92 -13.31 8.03 -17.49
N GLU A 93 -14.46 7.57 -16.98
CA GLU A 93 -15.49 8.42 -16.34
C GLU A 93 -15.19 8.74 -14.86
N THR A 94 -14.44 7.90 -14.14
CA THR A 94 -14.06 8.10 -12.72
C THR A 94 -12.67 8.74 -12.57
N SER A 95 -11.91 8.86 -13.65
CA SER A 95 -10.53 9.33 -13.65
C SER A 95 -10.36 10.85 -13.83
N LYS A 96 -11.44 11.63 -13.83
CA LYS A 96 -11.38 13.09 -13.69
C LYS A 96 -11.48 13.48 -12.24
#